data_AF-A0A543FXP1-F1
#
_entry.id   AF-A0A543FXP1-F1
#
_cell.length_a   1.000
_cell.length_b   1.000
_cell.length_c   1.000
_cell.angle_alpha   90.00
_cell.angle_beta   90.00
_cell.angle_gamma   90.00
#
_symmetry.space_group_name_H-M   'P 1'
#
loop_
_entity.id
_entity.type
_entity.pdbx_description
1 polymer ?
#
loop_
_entity_poly.entity_id
_entity_poly.type
_entity_poly.pdbx_seq_one_letter_code
_entity_poly.pdbx_strand_id
1 'polypeptide(L)'
;MAFWMTKIPGGGFAMGEAADEAEARLMIAREQGRASVTFSERSGRYRWTVVLDEGKTSHGWAETEDEGWWFVKEAVNRPYRGTHHRKPRGLWTLPPT
;
A
#
# COMPACT_ATOMS: atom_id res chain seq x y z
N MET A 1 5.05 -20.85 -7.84
CA MET A 1 6.28 -20.10 -8.14
C MET A 1 5.96 -19.08 -9.24
N ALA A 2 6.39 -17.84 -9.07
CA ALA A 2 6.14 -16.73 -10.00
C ALA A 2 7.41 -15.90 -10.17
N PHE A 3 7.73 -15.55 -11.42
CA PHE A 3 8.81 -14.62 -11.74
C PHE A 3 8.23 -13.24 -11.98
N TRP A 4 8.92 -12.20 -11.53
CA TRP A 4 8.49 -10.82 -11.71
C TRP A 4 9.65 -9.94 -12.12
N MET A 5 9.32 -8.89 -12.89
CA MET A 5 10.23 -7.80 -13.21
C MET A 5 9.47 -6.48 -13.06
N THR A 6 10.13 -5.47 -12.51
CA THR A 6 9.57 -4.13 -12.37
C THR A 6 10.61 -3.05 -12.65
N LYS A 7 10.14 -1.90 -13.12
CA LYS A 7 10.95 -0.68 -13.14
C LYS A 7 11.13 -0.17 -11.70
N ILE A 8 12.30 0.36 -11.39
CA ILE A 8 12.62 0.96 -10.08
C ILE A 8 12.69 2.49 -10.16
N PRO A 9 12.44 3.20 -9.04
CA PRO A 9 12.67 4.65 -8.96
C PRO A 9 14.14 4.96 -9.23
N GLY A 10 14.42 5.94 -10.11
CA GLY A 10 15.80 6.31 -10.50
C GLY A 10 16.30 5.65 -11.79
N GLY A 11 15.52 4.73 -12.39
CA GLY A 11 15.86 4.07 -13.66
C GLY A 11 16.43 2.66 -13.46
N GLY A 12 16.28 1.80 -14.48
CA GLY A 12 16.62 0.38 -14.41
C GLY A 12 15.42 -0.53 -14.06
N PHE A 13 15.72 -1.81 -13.89
CA PHE A 13 14.74 -2.85 -13.56
C PHE A 13 15.24 -3.73 -12.42
N ALA A 14 14.33 -4.15 -11.56
CA ALA A 14 14.54 -5.23 -10.59
C ALA A 14 13.76 -6.47 -11.07
N MET A 15 14.30 -7.66 -10.82
CA MET A 15 13.67 -8.93 -11.14
C MET A 15 13.91 -9.91 -9.99
N GLY A 16 12.94 -10.79 -9.74
CA GLY A 16 13.05 -11.82 -8.73
C GLY A 16 12.09 -12.98 -8.93
N GLU A 17 12.22 -13.95 -8.04
CA GLU A 17 11.33 -15.10 -7.93
C GLU A 17 10.54 -15.00 -6.64
N ALA A 18 9.27 -15.39 -6.68
CA ALA A 18 8.37 -15.43 -5.54
C ALA A 18 7.64 -16.77 -5.48
N ALA A 19 7.16 -17.13 -4.28
CA ALA A 19 6.41 -18.36 -4.07
C ALA A 19 5.12 -18.41 -4.92
N ASP A 20 4.44 -17.28 -5.06
CA ASP A 20 3.18 -17.11 -5.80
C ASP A 20 3.06 -15.69 -6.39
N GLU A 21 1.99 -15.45 -7.14
CA GLU A 21 1.72 -14.15 -7.77
C GLU A 21 1.42 -13.04 -6.73
N ALA A 22 0.80 -13.39 -5.60
CA ALA A 22 0.47 -12.42 -4.57
C ALA A 22 1.72 -11.87 -3.87
N GLU A 23 2.70 -12.74 -3.65
CA GLU A 23 4.03 -12.41 -3.14
C GLU A 23 4.83 -11.63 -4.17
N ALA A 24 4.77 -12.01 -5.44
CA ALA A 24 5.41 -11.25 -6.52
C ALA A 24 4.92 -9.80 -6.57
N ARG A 25 3.60 -9.57 -6.45
CA ARG A 25 3.02 -8.22 -6.42
C ARG A 25 3.47 -7.41 -5.20
N LEU A 26 3.61 -8.04 -4.03
CA LEU A 26 4.17 -7.40 -2.84
C LEU A 26 5.62 -6.96 -3.09
N MET A 27 6.46 -7.87 -3.62
CA MET A 27 7.87 -7.57 -3.92
C MET A 27 7.99 -6.42 -4.92
N ILE A 28 7.20 -6.42 -6.00
CA ILE A 28 7.14 -5.32 -6.96
C ILE A 28 6.81 -3.99 -6.26
N ALA A 29 5.80 -3.96 -5.38
CA ALA A 29 5.40 -2.74 -4.68
C ALA A 29 6.51 -2.21 -3.76
N ARG A 30 7.31 -3.10 -3.16
CA ARG A 30 8.50 -2.74 -2.36
C ARG A 30 9.60 -2.14 -3.22
N GLU A 31 9.99 -2.80 -4.31
CA GLU A 31 11.04 -2.33 -5.23
C GLU A 31 10.68 -1.01 -5.91
N GLN A 32 9.40 -0.79 -6.19
CA GLN A 32 8.91 0.49 -6.71
C GLN A 32 8.91 1.62 -5.65
N GLY A 33 9.25 1.33 -4.39
CA GLY A 33 9.19 2.30 -3.29
C GLY A 33 7.77 2.72 -2.92
N ARG A 34 6.76 1.90 -3.29
CA ARG A 34 5.34 2.21 -3.08
C ARG A 34 4.79 1.63 -1.80
N ALA A 35 5.48 0.67 -1.20
CA ALA A 35 5.11 0.06 0.07
C ALA A 35 6.20 0.30 1.11
N SER A 36 5.79 0.59 2.34
CA SER A 36 6.69 0.73 3.48
C SER A 36 6.03 0.24 4.76
N VAL A 37 6.84 -0.32 5.65
CA VAL A 37 6.49 -0.65 7.02
C VAL A 37 7.58 -0.05 7.90
N THR A 38 7.21 0.88 8.78
CA THR A 38 8.16 1.67 9.57
C THR A 38 7.73 1.72 11.02
N PHE A 39 8.64 1.44 11.95
CA PHE A 39 8.36 1.56 13.38
C PHE A 39 8.16 3.03 13.79
N SER A 40 7.16 3.30 14.63
CA SER A 40 6.89 4.62 15.17
C SER A 40 7.03 4.62 16.69
N GLU A 41 8.12 5.23 17.17
CA GLU A 41 8.42 5.35 18.60
C GLU A 41 7.28 5.99 19.40
N ARG A 42 6.60 6.98 18.84
CA ARG A 42 5.46 7.67 19.48
C ARG A 42 4.31 6.72 19.83
N SER A 43 4.06 5.74 18.98
CA SER A 43 2.92 4.82 19.12
C SER A 43 3.33 3.44 19.66
N GLY A 44 4.62 3.13 19.65
CA GLY A 44 5.15 1.79 19.93
C GLY A 44 4.77 0.74 18.87
N ARG A 45 4.31 1.17 17.68
CA ARG A 45 3.72 0.30 16.65
C ARG A 45 4.36 0.52 15.28
N TYR A 46 4.19 -0.45 14.39
CA TYR A 46 4.59 -0.36 13.00
C TYR A 46 3.51 0.32 12.17
N ARG A 47 3.85 1.43 11.52
CA ARG A 47 3.00 2.06 10.51
C ARG A 47 3.27 1.41 9.17
N TRP A 48 2.25 0.83 8.55
CA TRP A 48 2.34 0.35 7.18
C TRP A 48 1.64 1.30 6.22
N THR A 49 2.18 1.47 5.01
CA THR A 49 1.64 2.32 3.95
C THR A 49 1.89 1.66 2.60
N VAL A 50 0.92 1.72 1.69
CA VAL A 50 1.07 1.25 0.32
C VAL A 50 0.29 2.12 -0.67
N VAL A 51 0.94 2.49 -1.78
CA VAL A 51 0.33 3.18 -2.91
C VAL A 51 -0.08 2.13 -3.95
N LEU A 52 -1.37 2.06 -4.24
CA LEU A 52 -1.97 1.16 -5.24
C LEU A 52 -1.85 1.76 -6.66
N ASP A 53 -2.03 0.96 -7.71
CA ASP A 53 -1.71 1.36 -9.09
C ASP A 53 -2.53 2.57 -9.58
N GLU A 54 -3.70 2.80 -8.99
CA GLU A 54 -4.55 3.97 -9.26
C GLU A 54 -4.15 5.23 -8.45
N GLY A 55 -3.02 5.21 -7.74
CA GLY A 55 -2.58 6.31 -6.88
C GLY A 55 -3.32 6.42 -5.54
N LYS A 56 -4.23 5.49 -5.21
CA LYS A 56 -4.85 5.42 -3.88
C LYS A 56 -3.86 4.85 -2.86
N THR A 57 -3.75 5.50 -1.72
CA THR A 57 -2.89 5.04 -0.61
C THR A 57 -3.72 4.32 0.45
N SER A 58 -3.30 3.13 0.83
CA SER A 58 -3.78 2.41 2.01
C SER A 58 -2.73 2.48 3.11
N HIS A 59 -3.14 2.59 4.37
CA HIS A 59 -2.22 2.64 5.50
C HIS A 59 -2.91 2.15 6.78
N GLY A 60 -2.10 1.81 7.77
CA GLY A 60 -2.59 1.38 9.08
C GLY A 60 -1.47 1.19 10.09
N TRP A 61 -1.82 0.53 11.19
CA TRP A 61 -0.91 0.17 12.28
C TRP A 61 -0.88 -1.35 12.44
N ALA A 62 0.28 -1.87 12.83
CA ALA A 62 0.52 -3.27 13.16
C ALA A 62 1.37 -3.34 14.44
N GLU A 63 1.22 -4.40 15.21
CA GLU A 63 2.00 -4.63 16.42
C GLU A 63 3.40 -5.19 16.07
N THR A 64 3.53 -5.90 14.95
CA THR A 64 4.82 -6.42 14.45
C THR A 64 5.09 -5.99 13.01
N GLU A 65 6.36 -6.08 12.60
CA GLU A 65 6.77 -5.78 11.23
C GLU A 65 6.13 -6.76 10.22
N ASP A 66 6.18 -8.06 10.53
CA ASP A 66 5.61 -9.12 9.68
C ASP A 66 4.10 -8.93 9.48
N GLU A 67 3.39 -8.54 10.53
CA GLU A 67 1.96 -8.22 10.45
C GLU A 67 1.73 -6.99 9.55
N GLY A 68 2.59 -5.98 9.64
CA GLY A 68 2.58 -4.83 8.73
C GLY A 68 2.72 -5.24 7.26
N TRP A 69 3.67 -6.13 6.96
CA TRP A 69 3.86 -6.65 5.61
C TRP A 69 2.71 -7.53 5.14
N TRP A 70 2.11 -8.31 6.05
CA TRP A 70 0.90 -9.06 5.77
C TRP A 70 -0.26 -8.14 5.36
N PHE A 71 -0.49 -7.03 6.08
CA PHE A 71 -1.52 -6.05 5.71
C PHE A 71 -1.25 -5.39 4.36
N VAL A 72 0.01 -5.09 4.04
CA VAL A 72 0.39 -4.57 2.73
C VAL A 72 0.07 -5.59 1.64
N LYS A 73 0.43 -6.87 1.84
CA LYS A 73 0.14 -7.95 0.89
C LYS A 73 -1.36 -8.08 0.63
N GLU A 74 -2.17 -8.05 1.68
CA GLU A 74 -3.63 -8.03 1.58
C GLU A 74 -4.13 -6.82 0.80
N ALA A 75 -3.61 -5.62 1.09
CA ALA A 75 -4.04 -4.39 0.41
C ALA A 75 -3.71 -4.40 -1.10
N VAL A 76 -2.55 -4.92 -1.49
CA VAL A 76 -2.12 -5.03 -2.90
C VAL A 76 -2.93 -6.08 -3.66
N ASN A 77 -3.31 -7.18 -3.00
CA ASN A 77 -4.01 -8.30 -3.64
C ASN A 77 -5.53 -8.22 -3.53
N ARG A 78 -6.06 -7.26 -2.77
CA ARG A 78 -7.49 -7.13 -2.58
C ARG A 78 -8.17 -6.85 -3.93
N PRO A 79 -9.18 -7.64 -4.34
CA PRO A 79 -9.95 -7.34 -5.52
C PRO A 79 -10.57 -5.96 -5.37
N TYR A 80 -10.52 -5.20 -6.47
CA TYR A 80 -10.95 -3.81 -6.55
C TYR A 80 -12.30 -3.60 -5.85
N ARG A 81 -12.26 -3.03 -4.64
CA ARG A 81 -13.43 -2.32 -4.11
C ARG A 81 -13.41 -0.99 -4.83
N GLY A 82 -14.42 -0.77 -5.67
CA GLY A 82 -14.59 0.43 -6.49
C GLY A 82 -14.14 1.73 -5.83
N THR A 83 -13.87 2.76 -6.62
CA THR A 83 -13.87 4.14 -6.15
C THR A 83 -15.15 4.40 -5.34
N HIS A 84 -15.08 4.24 -4.01
CA HIS A 84 -16.08 4.78 -3.11
C HIS A 84 -15.90 6.29 -3.16
N HIS A 85 -16.54 6.90 -4.16
CA HIS A 85 -16.74 8.33 -4.22
C HIS A 85 -17.59 8.70 -2.99
N ARG A 86 -16.94 9.01 -1.88
CA ARG A 86 -17.59 9.75 -0.80
C ARG A 86 -17.84 11.13 -1.39
N LYS A 87 -19.09 11.39 -1.79
CA LYS A 87 -19.56 12.76 -2.00
C LYS A 87 -19.07 13.61 -0.80
N PRO A 88 -18.62 14.85 -1.01
CA PRO A 88 -18.23 15.71 0.11
C PRO A 88 -19.37 15.68 1.14
N ARG A 89 -19.06 15.23 2.36
CA ARG A 89 -20.02 15.31 3.47
C ARG A 89 -20.24 16.79 3.69
N GLY A 90 -21.50 17.21 3.58
CA GLY A 90 -21.99 18.59 3.63
C GLY A 90 -20.95 19.59 4.13
N LEU A 91 -20.45 20.42 3.21
CA LEU A 91 -19.86 21.69 3.58
C LEU A 91 -20.85 22.34 4.54
N TRP A 92 -20.38 22.68 5.73
CA TRP A 92 -21.07 23.58 6.65
C TRP A 92 -21.23 24.92 5.95
N THR A 93 -22.22 25.06 5.07
CA THR A 93 -22.64 26.36 4.59
C THR A 93 -23.33 27.03 5.76
N LEU A 94 -22.66 28.03 6.34
CA LEU A 94 -23.31 29.05 7.16
C LEU A 94 -24.53 29.58 6.40
N PRO A 95 -25.68 29.77 7.06
CA PRO A 95 -26.84 30.35 6.41
C PRO A 95 -26.49 31.76 5.88
N PRO A 96 -26.96 32.15 4.69
CA PRO A 96 -26.72 33.47 4.14
C PRO A 96 -27.36 34.55 5.03
N THR A 97 -26.63 35.66 5.22
CA THR A 97 -27.11 36.91 5.86
C THR A 97 -28.16 37.61 5.02
#